data_AF-W1NUX2-F1
#
_entry.id   AF-W1NUX2-F1
#
_cell.length_a   1.000
_cell.length_b   1.000
_cell.length_c   1.000
_cell.angle_alpha   90.00
_cell.angle_beta   90.00
_cell.angle_gamma   90.00
#
_symmetry.space_group_name_H-M   'P 1'
#
loop_
_entity.id
_entity.type
_entity.pdbx_description
1 polymer ?
#
loop_
_entity_poly.entity_id
_entity_poly.type
_entity_poly.pdbx_seq_one_letter_code
_entity_poly.pdbx_strand_id
1 'polypeptide(L)'
;MDRPLQVGREMPTASITGQSTFDKNVNMILECLSNDAMGVIGIHGKGGVGKTAVMLKINNGLSQNGEFERVIWITVSKDVNITRIQKEIMEKLGMNVEDENTIAATLFSALKKQRFMLILDDLWEKLDLNAIGVPRPDPPRSKDCQRWEN
;
A
#
# COMPACT_ATOMS: atom_id res chain seq x y z
N MET A 1 21.77 -21.56 8.51
CA MET A 1 22.08 -20.24 7.94
C MET A 1 20.84 -19.82 7.19
N ASP A 2 19.95 -19.13 7.90
CA ASP A 2 18.63 -18.79 7.41
C ASP A 2 18.71 -17.75 6.29
N ARG A 3 17.99 -18.00 5.21
CA ARG A 3 17.84 -17.10 4.07
C ARG A 3 17.08 -15.86 4.56
N PRO A 4 17.54 -14.63 4.31
CA PRO A 4 16.76 -13.44 4.62
C PRO A 4 15.42 -13.50 3.90
N LEU A 5 14.33 -13.28 4.61
CA LEU A 5 13.02 -13.06 4.01
C LEU A 5 13.13 -11.89 3.06
N GLN A 6 12.79 -12.09 1.78
CA GLN A 6 12.82 -11.04 0.77
C GLN A 6 11.80 -9.96 1.14
N VAL A 7 12.27 -8.90 1.79
CA VAL A 7 11.61 -7.60 1.85
C VAL A 7 11.55 -7.06 0.41
N GLY A 8 10.34 -6.72 -0.05
CA GLY A 8 10.03 -5.96 -1.27
C GLY A 8 10.86 -6.33 -2.51
N ARG A 9 10.35 -7.20 -3.39
CA ARG A 9 10.98 -7.39 -4.71
C ARG A 9 10.94 -6.08 -5.49
N GLU A 10 12.10 -5.61 -5.93
CA GLU A 10 12.22 -4.48 -6.85
C GLU A 10 11.44 -4.81 -8.14
N MET A 11 10.50 -3.94 -8.50
CA MET A 11 9.66 -4.13 -9.68
C MET A 11 10.26 -3.39 -10.89
N PRO A 12 10.30 -4.00 -12.10
CA PRO A 12 10.78 -3.33 -13.31
C PRO A 12 9.99 -2.05 -13.60
N THR A 13 10.69 -0.97 -13.90
CA THR A 13 10.07 0.32 -14.27
C THR A 13 10.44 0.68 -15.71
N ALA A 14 9.46 1.13 -16.50
CA ALA A 14 9.73 1.68 -17.83
C ALA A 14 10.18 3.14 -17.69
N SER A 15 11.13 3.56 -18.53
CA SER A 15 11.51 4.97 -18.68
C SER A 15 10.34 5.74 -19.30
N ILE A 16 9.63 6.54 -18.49
CA ILE A 16 8.53 7.38 -18.97
C ILE A 16 9.11 8.74 -19.35
N THR A 17 9.11 9.05 -20.65
CA THR A 17 9.51 10.37 -21.17
C THR A 17 8.43 11.40 -20.82
N GLY A 18 8.71 12.24 -19.81
CA GLY A 18 7.78 13.24 -19.27
C GLY A 18 8.08 13.58 -17.80
N GLN A 19 9.35 13.90 -17.49
CA GLN A 19 9.89 13.96 -16.13
C GLN A 19 9.11 14.86 -15.16
N SER A 20 8.63 16.05 -15.59
CA SER A 20 8.21 17.07 -14.62
C SER A 20 6.92 16.75 -13.84
N THR A 21 5.90 16.17 -14.45
CA THR A 21 4.64 15.83 -13.76
C THR A 21 4.75 14.51 -12.99
N PHE A 22 5.48 13.54 -13.54
CA PHE A 22 5.73 12.27 -12.87
C PHE A 22 6.50 12.48 -11.56
N ASP A 23 7.61 13.22 -11.61
CA ASP A 23 8.44 13.49 -10.43
C ASP A 23 7.69 14.36 -9.41
N LYS A 24 6.87 15.32 -9.86
CA LYS A 24 5.99 16.11 -8.97
C LYS A 24 4.99 15.23 -8.23
N ASN A 25 4.34 14.29 -8.91
CA ASN A 25 3.38 13.39 -8.28
C ASN A 25 4.07 12.46 -7.27
N VAL A 26 5.26 11.95 -7.60
CA VAL A 26 6.06 11.15 -6.66
C VAL A 26 6.40 11.97 -5.43
N ASN A 27 6.95 13.17 -5.60
CA ASN A 27 7.35 14.04 -4.48
C ASN A 27 6.16 14.41 -3.59
N MET A 28 5.03 14.79 -4.19
CA MET A 28 3.81 15.13 -3.43
C MET A 28 3.33 13.96 -2.57
N ILE A 29 3.34 12.73 -3.09
CA ILE A 29 2.92 11.56 -2.31
C ILE A 29 3.94 11.28 -1.20
N LEU A 30 5.24 11.39 -1.48
CA LEU A 30 6.29 11.24 -0.45
C LEU A 30 6.14 12.28 0.67
N GLU A 31 5.88 13.54 0.34
CA GLU A 31 5.60 14.60 1.32
C GLU A 31 4.38 14.27 2.20
N CYS A 32 3.30 13.76 1.59
CA CYS A 32 2.13 13.31 2.34
C CYS A 32 2.41 12.10 3.23
N LEU A 33 3.33 11.21 2.84
CA LEU A 33 3.74 10.05 3.64
C LEU A 33 4.70 10.43 4.78
N SER A 34 5.53 11.47 4.60
CA SER A 34 6.42 12.00 5.64
C SER A 34 5.67 12.78 6.73
N ASN A 35 4.46 13.26 6.44
CA ASN A 35 3.62 13.91 7.42
C ASN A 35 2.86 12.84 8.21
N ASP A 36 3.34 12.51 9.42
CA ASP A 36 2.81 11.50 10.39
C ASP A 36 1.29 11.61 10.69
N ALA A 37 0.62 12.62 10.12
CA ALA A 37 -0.82 12.80 10.17
C ALA A 37 -1.59 11.82 9.28
N MET A 38 -1.04 11.34 8.16
CA MET A 38 -1.86 10.63 7.15
C MET A 38 -1.73 9.12 7.24
N GLY A 39 -2.84 8.40 7.09
CA GLY A 39 -2.75 6.95 6.93
C GLY A 39 -3.63 6.30 5.86
N VAL A 40 -4.33 7.10 5.04
CA VAL A 40 -4.91 6.60 3.78
C VAL A 40 -4.77 7.68 2.71
N ILE A 41 -4.15 7.36 1.58
CA ILE A 41 -4.06 8.22 0.39
C ILE A 41 -4.81 7.52 -0.74
N GLY A 42 -5.81 8.19 -1.30
CA GLY A 42 -6.54 7.71 -2.48
C GLY A 42 -6.02 8.39 -3.73
N ILE A 43 -5.64 7.61 -4.75
CA ILE A 43 -5.20 8.13 -6.05
C ILE A 43 -6.17 7.61 -7.12
N HIS A 44 -6.92 8.52 -7.74
CA HIS A 44 -7.86 8.19 -8.82
C HIS A 44 -7.61 9.05 -10.05
N GLY A 45 -8.04 8.57 -11.22
CA GLY A 45 -7.89 9.31 -12.47
C GLY A 45 -8.06 8.43 -13.70
N LYS A 46 -8.08 9.04 -14.89
CA LYS A 46 -8.25 8.34 -16.18
C LYS A 46 -7.26 7.18 -16.35
N GLY A 47 -7.68 6.12 -17.04
CA GLY A 47 -6.78 5.03 -17.43
C GLY A 47 -5.63 5.54 -18.31
N GLY A 48 -4.45 4.93 -18.19
CA GLY A 48 -3.28 5.25 -19.02
C GLY A 48 -2.44 6.46 -18.59
N VAL A 49 -2.80 7.16 -17.51
CA VAL A 49 -2.05 8.34 -17.01
C VAL A 49 -0.81 7.99 -16.18
N GLY A 50 -0.50 6.71 -15.98
CA GLY A 50 0.72 6.27 -15.27
C GLY A 50 0.62 6.20 -13.74
N LYS A 51 -0.59 6.15 -13.14
CA LYS A 51 -0.78 6.03 -11.68
C LYS A 51 0.01 4.86 -11.08
N THR A 52 -0.13 3.68 -11.68
CA THR A 52 0.60 2.48 -11.27
C THR A 52 2.11 2.69 -11.37
N ALA A 53 2.61 3.38 -12.40
CA ALA A 53 4.02 3.69 -12.54
C ALA A 53 4.55 4.61 -11.43
N VAL A 54 3.77 5.61 -11.02
CA VAL A 54 4.10 6.49 -9.88
C VAL A 54 4.19 5.67 -8.59
N MET A 55 3.19 4.81 -8.33
CA MET A 55 3.17 3.97 -7.13
C MET A 55 4.32 2.95 -7.12
N LEU A 56 4.72 2.41 -8.29
CA LEU A 56 5.89 1.53 -8.39
C LEU A 56 7.19 2.25 -8.01
N LYS A 57 7.37 3.50 -8.44
CA LYS A 57 8.54 4.31 -8.07
C LYS A 57 8.59 4.56 -6.56
N ILE A 58 7.44 4.88 -5.96
CA ILE A 58 7.30 5.09 -4.52
C ILE A 58 7.59 3.80 -3.74
N ASN A 59 6.97 2.67 -4.15
CA ASN A 59 7.21 1.36 -3.55
C ASN A 59 8.71 1.02 -3.53
N ASN A 60 9.40 1.19 -4.66
CA ASN A 60 10.82 0.88 -4.76
C ASN A 60 11.67 1.80 -3.87
N GLY A 61 11.32 3.10 -3.77
CA GLY A 61 12.03 4.03 -2.89
C GLY A 61 11.83 3.74 -1.41
N LEU A 62 10.58 3.48 -0.99
CA LEU A 62 10.23 3.20 0.41
C LEU A 62 10.69 1.82 0.87
N SER A 63 10.80 0.86 -0.04
CA SER A 63 11.39 -0.45 0.28
C SER A 63 12.89 -0.34 0.61
N GLN A 64 13.55 0.76 0.22
CA GLN A 64 15.00 0.97 0.39
C GLN A 64 15.35 1.94 1.53
N ASN A 65 14.44 2.83 1.93
CA ASN A 65 14.74 3.87 2.93
C ASN A 65 14.60 3.40 4.39
N GLY A 66 14.02 2.22 4.63
CA GLY A 66 13.87 1.63 5.97
C GLY A 66 12.85 2.33 6.87
N GLU A 67 12.05 3.27 6.34
CA GLU A 67 11.04 3.97 7.12
C GLU A 67 9.85 3.08 7.52
N PHE A 68 9.54 2.08 6.68
CA PHE A 68 8.51 1.10 6.93
C PHE A 68 9.16 -0.26 7.16
N GLU A 69 8.74 -0.96 8.21
CA GLU A 69 9.15 -2.35 8.45
C GLU A 69 8.64 -3.27 7.34
N ARG A 70 7.47 -2.94 6.76
CA ARG A 70 6.84 -3.68 5.67
C ARG A 70 6.20 -2.76 4.64
N VAL A 71 6.49 -3.02 3.37
CA VAL A 71 5.74 -2.47 2.22
C VAL A 71 5.00 -3.62 1.54
N ILE A 72 3.67 -3.52 1.48
CA ILE A 72 2.77 -4.58 1.03
C ILE A 72 2.01 -4.07 -0.19
N TRP A 73 2.34 -4.58 -1.38
CA TRP A 73 1.61 -4.28 -2.61
C TRP A 73 0.59 -5.37 -2.90
N ILE A 74 -0.69 -5.01 -3.08
CA ILE A 74 -1.76 -5.91 -3.48
C ILE A 74 -2.41 -5.35 -4.74
N THR A 75 -2.54 -6.16 -5.78
CA THR A 75 -3.34 -5.81 -6.97
C THR A 75 -4.75 -6.38 -6.80
N VAL A 76 -5.72 -5.49 -6.73
CA VAL A 76 -7.13 -5.84 -6.53
C VAL A 76 -7.77 -6.06 -7.89
N SER A 77 -8.40 -7.23 -8.06
CA SER A 77 -9.20 -7.54 -9.25
C SER A 77 -10.53 -6.81 -9.19
N LYS A 78 -11.17 -6.60 -10.36
CA LYS A 78 -12.56 -6.12 -10.46
C LYS A 78 -13.51 -6.88 -9.54
N ASP A 79 -13.42 -8.21 -9.60
CA ASP A 79 -14.13 -9.10 -8.68
C ASP A 79 -13.34 -9.17 -7.37
N VAL A 80 -13.72 -8.32 -6.41
CA VAL A 80 -13.06 -8.24 -5.10
C VAL A 80 -13.30 -9.54 -4.33
N ASN A 81 -12.20 -10.20 -3.95
CA ASN A 81 -12.23 -11.37 -3.08
C ASN A 81 -11.40 -11.08 -1.81
N ILE A 82 -12.09 -10.85 -0.70
CA ILE A 82 -11.47 -10.51 0.59
C ILE A 82 -10.53 -11.62 1.07
N THR A 83 -10.95 -12.89 0.98
CA THR A 83 -10.13 -14.03 1.40
C THR A 83 -8.83 -14.13 0.60
N ARG A 84 -8.89 -13.85 -0.72
CA ARG A 84 -7.69 -13.80 -1.57
C ARG A 84 -6.73 -12.70 -1.13
N ILE A 85 -7.25 -11.50 -0.89
CA ILE A 85 -6.46 -10.35 -0.43
C ILE A 85 -5.82 -10.65 0.93
N GLN A 86 -6.60 -11.19 1.86
CA GLN A 86 -6.12 -11.61 3.18
C GLN A 86 -4.96 -12.61 3.07
N LYS A 87 -5.11 -13.67 2.27
CA LYS A 87 -4.06 -14.68 2.05
C LYS A 87 -2.81 -14.07 1.41
N GLU A 88 -2.97 -13.18 0.43
CA GLU A 88 -1.84 -12.51 -0.21
C GLU A 88 -1.07 -11.60 0.77
N ILE A 89 -1.79 -10.89 1.66
CA ILE A 89 -1.17 -10.10 2.74
C ILE A 89 -0.44 -11.03 3.72
N MET A 90 -1.07 -12.13 4.14
CA MET A 90 -0.45 -13.14 5.03
C MET A 90 0.86 -13.68 4.46
N GLU A 91 0.86 -14.07 3.18
CA GLU A 91 2.04 -14.55 2.46
C GLU A 91 3.14 -13.48 2.42
N LYS A 92 2.80 -12.23 2.10
CA LYS A 92 3.75 -11.11 2.11
C LYS A 92 4.25 -10.78 3.51
N LEU A 93 3.46 -11.09 4.54
CA LEU A 93 3.84 -11.00 5.94
C LEU A 93 4.69 -12.19 6.42
N GLY A 94 4.78 -13.28 5.65
CA GLY A 94 5.45 -14.52 6.03
C GLY A 94 4.68 -15.30 7.08
N MET A 95 3.35 -15.13 7.13
CA MET A 95 2.45 -15.73 8.10
C MET A 95 1.60 -16.79 7.41
N ASN A 96 1.22 -17.82 8.17
CA ASN A 96 0.24 -18.81 7.73
C ASN A 96 -0.79 -19.02 8.84
N VAL A 97 -2.04 -19.31 8.45
CA VAL A 97 -3.15 -19.56 9.38
C VAL A 97 -3.95 -20.74 8.84
N GLU A 98 -4.29 -21.67 9.72
CA GLU A 98 -5.07 -22.86 9.39
C GLU A 98 -6.58 -22.58 9.31
N ASP A 99 -7.08 -21.63 10.11
CA ASP A 99 -8.50 -21.26 10.15
C ASP A 99 -8.76 -19.92 9.47
N GLU A 100 -9.41 -19.97 8.31
CA GLU A 100 -9.78 -18.79 7.53
C GLU A 100 -10.61 -17.76 8.31
N ASN A 101 -11.40 -18.20 9.30
CA ASN A 101 -12.22 -17.32 10.12
C ASN A 101 -11.40 -16.39 11.02
N THR A 102 -10.13 -16.72 11.26
CA THR A 102 -9.24 -15.96 12.15
C THR A 102 -8.27 -15.05 11.42
N ILE A 103 -8.22 -15.09 10.08
CA ILE A 103 -7.21 -14.35 9.30
C ILE A 103 -7.32 -12.84 9.56
N ALA A 104 -8.53 -12.27 9.56
CA ALA A 104 -8.72 -10.83 9.79
C ALA A 104 -8.19 -10.37 11.15
N ALA A 105 -8.50 -11.10 12.22
CA ALA A 105 -8.02 -10.78 13.57
C ALA A 105 -6.49 -10.93 13.71
N THR A 106 -5.94 -11.93 13.02
CA THR A 106 -4.50 -12.17 12.96
C THR A 106 -3.76 -11.05 12.24
N LEU A 107 -4.26 -10.67 11.05
CA LEU A 107 -3.73 -9.54 10.28
C LEU A 107 -3.78 -8.24 11.08
N PHE A 108 -4.91 -7.96 11.73
CA PHE A 108 -5.07 -6.75 12.53
C PHE A 108 -4.03 -6.69 13.66
N SER A 109 -3.86 -7.79 14.38
CA SER A 109 -2.90 -7.89 15.48
C SER A 109 -1.45 -7.77 15.02
N ALA A 110 -1.11 -8.29 13.83
CA ALA A 110 0.22 -8.21 13.26
C ALA A 110 0.54 -6.81 12.72
N LEU A 111 -0.40 -6.21 11.99
CA LEU A 111 -0.22 -4.88 11.38
C LEU A 111 -0.18 -3.76 12.42
N LYS A 112 -0.91 -3.89 13.53
CA LYS A 112 -0.89 -2.88 14.61
C LYS A 112 0.44 -2.79 15.37
N LYS A 113 1.30 -3.81 15.28
CA LYS A 113 2.56 -3.91 16.03
C LYS A 113 3.78 -3.39 15.27
N GLN A 114 3.62 -2.98 14.02
CA GLN A 114 4.73 -2.59 13.14
C GLN A 114 4.31 -1.40 12.27
N ARG A 115 5.27 -0.58 11.86
CA ARG A 115 5.01 0.48 10.89
C ARG A 115 4.99 -0.13 9.48
N PHE A 116 3.83 -0.15 8.83
CA PHE A 116 3.66 -0.73 7.50
C PHE A 116 3.08 0.27 6.49
N MET A 117 3.32 -0.01 5.21
CA MET A 117 2.66 0.63 4.08
C MET A 117 1.89 -0.43 3.30
N LEU A 118 0.59 -0.21 3.07
CA LEU A 118 -0.25 -1.06 2.23
C LEU A 118 -0.64 -0.28 0.97
N ILE A 119 -0.24 -0.79 -0.19
CA ILE A 119 -0.59 -0.25 -1.50
C ILE A 119 -1.63 -1.18 -2.14
N LEU A 120 -2.80 -0.63 -2.44
CA LEU A 120 -3.89 -1.32 -3.13
C LEU A 120 -4.00 -0.76 -4.54
N ASP A 121 -3.53 -1.52 -5.53
CA ASP A 121 -3.54 -1.14 -6.95
C ASP A 121 -4.77 -1.70 -7.67
N ASP A 122 -5.21 -0.99 -8.71
CA ASP A 122 -6.36 -1.32 -9.55
C ASP A 122 -7.69 -1.53 -8.78
N LEU A 123 -7.97 -0.69 -7.78
CA LEU A 123 -9.25 -0.69 -7.07
C LEU A 123 -10.39 -0.14 -7.93
N TRP A 124 -11.41 -0.97 -8.17
CA TRP A 124 -12.63 -0.60 -8.91
C TRP A 124 -13.78 -0.16 -8.01
N GLU A 125 -13.82 -0.63 -6.76
CA GLU A 125 -14.88 -0.36 -5.78
C GLU A 125 -14.31 -0.09 -4.39
N LYS A 126 -15.16 0.37 -3.46
CA LYS A 126 -14.76 0.58 -2.06
C LYS A 126 -14.46 -0.75 -1.39
N LEU A 127 -13.32 -0.81 -0.71
CA LEU A 127 -12.87 -2.00 0.01
C LEU A 127 -13.04 -1.82 1.52
N ASP A 128 -13.64 -2.81 2.20
CA ASP A 128 -13.71 -2.79 3.66
C ASP A 128 -12.41 -3.29 4.29
N LEU A 129 -11.57 -2.35 4.70
CA LEU A 129 -10.31 -2.61 5.39
C LEU A 129 -10.51 -3.37 6.70
N ASN A 130 -11.65 -3.21 7.38
CA ASN A 130 -11.93 -3.93 8.64
C ASN A 130 -12.15 -5.42 8.37
N ALA A 131 -12.89 -5.75 7.30
CA ALA A 131 -13.10 -7.14 6.88
C ALA A 131 -11.79 -7.84 6.50
N ILE A 132 -10.82 -7.11 5.95
CA ILE A 132 -9.48 -7.63 5.66
C ILE A 132 -8.65 -7.80 6.95
N GLY A 133 -8.91 -6.99 7.97
CA GLY A 133 -8.08 -6.92 9.17
C GLY A 133 -6.97 -5.87 9.09
N VAL A 134 -7.13 -4.85 8.24
CA VAL A 134 -6.18 -3.73 8.17
C VAL A 134 -6.60 -2.68 9.19
N PRO A 135 -5.74 -2.32 10.17
CA PRO A 135 -6.07 -1.28 11.12
C PRO A 135 -6.22 0.06 10.40
N ARG A 136 -7.28 0.80 10.75
CA ARG A 136 -7.41 2.17 10.25
C ARG A 136 -6.43 3.07 11.00
N PRO A 137 -5.82 4.03 10.31
CA PRO A 137 -5.02 5.05 10.97
C PRO A 137 -5.92 5.92 11.84
N ASP A 138 -5.34 6.49 12.88
CA ASP A 138 -5.98 7.58 13.60
C ASP A 138 -6.25 8.74 12.63
N PRO A 139 -7.35 9.50 12.82
CA PRO A 139 -7.65 10.63 11.95
C PRO A 139 -6.49 11.63 11.97
N PRO A 140 -6.13 12.21 10.80
CA PRO A 140 -5.03 13.15 10.72
C PRO A 140 -5.27 14.36 11.61
N ARG A 141 -4.19 14.85 12.22
CA ARG A 141 -4.20 16.13 12.95
C ARG A 141 -4.31 17.35 12.02
N SER A 142 -4.05 17.20 10.71
CA SER A 142 -4.18 18.27 9.68
C SER A 142 -4.95 17.80 8.44
N LYS A 143 -5.72 18.69 7.81
CA LYS A 143 -6.63 18.33 6.69
C LYS A 143 -5.97 18.32 5.30
N ASP A 144 -4.70 18.70 5.21
CA ASP A 144 -4.11 19.15 3.96
C ASP A 144 -3.86 18.03 2.93
N CYS A 145 -3.60 16.81 3.38
CA CYS A 145 -3.40 15.66 2.47
C CYS A 145 -4.69 14.83 2.23
N GLN A 146 -5.84 15.23 2.78
CA GLN A 146 -7.14 14.55 2.54
C GLN A 146 -7.92 15.10 1.34
N ARG A 147 -7.52 16.25 0.79
CA ARG A 147 -8.29 16.95 -0.24
C ARG A 147 -7.69 16.79 -1.63
N TRP A 148 -8.23 15.82 -2.36
CA TRP A 148 -8.19 15.81 -3.83
C TRP A 148 -9.62 16.10 -4.31
N GLU A 149 -10.02 17.37 -4.24
CA GLU A 149 -11.18 17.85 -4.98
C GLU A 149 -10.68 18.55 -6.25
N ASN A 150 -11.41 18.33 -7.34
CA ASN A 150 -11.15 18.87 -8.68
C ASN A 150 -10.90 20.38 -8.69
#